data_AF-A0A091C340-F1
#
_entry.id   AF-A0A091C340-F1
#
_cell.length_a   1.000
_cell.length_b   1.000
_cell.length_c   1.000
_cell.angle_alpha   90.00
_cell.angle_beta   90.00
_cell.angle_gamma   90.00
#
_symmetry.space_group_name_H-M   'P 1'
#
loop_
_entity.id
_entity.type
_entity.pdbx_description
1 polymer ?
#
loop_
_entity_poly.entity_id
_entity_poly.type
_entity_poly.pdbx_seq_one_letter_code
_entity_poly.pdbx_strand_id
1 'polypeptide(L)'
;MKKDGHDIPFETFLGFNGDKVPDIDLNFSGDYQPIAHNYTKELFGEDYVFRAGTIGTVADKTAFGFVKGYERDYNLNFRNAEVDRLAKGATGVKRTTGQHPGGIIVIPDYMDVYDFTPIQYPADDLNAEWRTTHFDFHSIHDNVLKLDILGHDDPTVIRMLQDLSGIDPQTIPTDDPEVMRIFEGTEVLGVTPEQIYSKTATLGIPEFGTRFVRGMLEETSPSTFAELLQISGLSHGTDVWLGNADELVRQGIADLAHVIGCRDDIMVYLMHAGLDAGLAFQIMEHVRKGRGIPDEWQEEMKKYDVPDWYIDSCLKIKYMFPKAHAAAYVLMALRVAYFKVYFPILYYCAYFSVRADDFDLIAMCKGKNAVKERMKEITDKGTDATAKEKNLLTVLELCNEMLERGYEFGMIDLYKSDAVNFVIEDNKLIAPFRAVPSLGTNVAKQIVKAREDGPFLSKEDLANRAKVSKTLIDYMSDNGVLNDLPDENQLSLFDML
;
A
#
# COMPACT_ATOMS: atom_id res chain seq x y z
N MET A 1 4.18 8.99 -33.08
CA MET A 1 2.92 9.66 -32.70
C MET A 1 2.74 9.40 -31.21
N LYS A 2 2.47 10.43 -30.38
CA LYS A 2 2.17 10.19 -28.95
C LYS A 2 0.81 9.48 -28.86
N LYS A 3 0.72 8.39 -28.10
CA LYS A 3 -0.54 7.66 -27.84
C LYS A 3 -1.07 8.14 -26.49
N ASP A 4 -2.33 8.51 -26.43
CA ASP A 4 -2.99 8.98 -25.20
C ASP A 4 -4.53 8.85 -25.36
N GLY A 5 -5.27 8.92 -24.26
CA GLY A 5 -6.73 8.80 -24.22
C GLY A 5 -7.20 7.44 -23.68
N HIS A 6 -8.06 7.49 -22.65
CA HIS A 6 -8.56 6.31 -21.95
C HIS A 6 -10.10 6.18 -21.95
N ASP A 7 -10.77 7.07 -22.69
CA ASP A 7 -12.23 7.11 -22.84
C ASP A 7 -12.97 7.04 -21.50
N ILE A 8 -12.78 8.10 -20.70
CA ILE A 8 -13.34 8.24 -19.35
C ILE A 8 -14.34 9.40 -19.37
N PRO A 9 -15.62 9.17 -19.05
CA PRO A 9 -16.63 10.23 -19.01
C PRO A 9 -16.38 11.17 -17.83
N PHE A 10 -16.51 12.48 -18.07
CA PHE A 10 -16.28 13.51 -17.07
C PHE A 10 -17.29 13.43 -15.92
N GLU A 11 -18.51 13.00 -16.23
CA GLU A 11 -19.64 12.91 -15.32
C GLU A 11 -19.42 11.89 -14.20
N THR A 12 -18.47 10.97 -14.35
CA THR A 12 -17.99 10.13 -13.24
C THR A 12 -17.49 10.98 -12.05
N PHE A 13 -16.97 12.19 -12.33
CA PHE A 13 -16.48 13.12 -11.31
C PHE A 13 -17.61 13.95 -10.68
N LEU A 14 -18.29 14.80 -11.46
CA LEU A 14 -19.28 15.78 -10.96
C LEU A 14 -20.76 15.37 -11.12
N GLY A 15 -21.05 14.23 -11.73
CA GLY A 15 -22.39 13.92 -12.21
C GLY A 15 -22.81 14.82 -13.37
N PHE A 16 -24.08 14.75 -13.74
CA PHE A 16 -24.65 15.56 -14.84
C PHE A 16 -25.15 16.92 -14.37
N ASN A 17 -25.59 17.04 -13.10
CA ASN A 17 -26.24 18.24 -12.58
C ASN A 17 -25.40 18.99 -11.53
N GLY A 18 -24.17 18.55 -11.26
CA GLY A 18 -23.36 19.10 -10.17
C GLY A 18 -23.94 18.81 -8.78
N ASP A 19 -24.76 17.77 -8.68
CA ASP A 19 -25.41 17.28 -7.46
C ASP A 19 -24.49 16.40 -6.60
N LYS A 20 -23.29 16.10 -7.11
CA LYS A 20 -22.22 15.41 -6.39
C LYS A 20 -21.13 16.41 -6.01
N VAL A 21 -20.70 16.34 -4.76
CA VAL A 21 -19.50 17.02 -4.25
C VAL A 21 -18.36 16.01 -4.25
N PRO A 22 -17.45 16.01 -5.25
CA PRO A 22 -16.29 15.15 -5.25
C PRO A 22 -15.12 15.79 -4.49
N ASP A 23 -14.22 14.92 -4.05
CA ASP A 23 -12.92 15.32 -3.53
C ASP A 23 -11.86 15.26 -4.64
N ILE A 24 -10.71 15.91 -4.42
CA ILE A 24 -9.52 15.75 -5.28
C ILE A 24 -8.49 14.93 -4.51
N ASP A 25 -8.16 13.76 -5.06
CA ASP A 25 -7.17 12.83 -4.52
C ASP A 25 -5.81 13.02 -5.18
N LEU A 26 -4.76 13.16 -4.35
CA LEU A 26 -3.38 13.26 -4.80
C LEU A 26 -2.49 12.34 -3.97
N ASN A 27 -1.77 11.45 -4.66
CA ASN A 27 -0.76 10.59 -4.05
C ASN A 27 0.59 11.29 -4.02
N PHE A 28 1.00 11.73 -2.83
CA PHE A 28 2.35 12.25 -2.56
C PHE A 28 3.24 11.14 -1.99
N SER A 29 4.55 11.29 -2.13
CA SER A 29 5.49 10.51 -1.32
C SER A 29 5.19 10.73 0.16
N GLY A 30 5.23 9.66 0.97
CA GLY A 30 5.04 9.75 2.42
C GLY A 30 5.98 10.77 3.09
N ASP A 31 7.22 10.89 2.60
CA ASP A 31 8.20 11.85 3.11
C ASP A 31 7.83 13.31 2.80
N TYR A 32 7.10 13.55 1.71
CA TYR A 32 6.68 14.88 1.26
C TYR A 32 5.27 15.26 1.72
N GLN A 33 4.45 14.28 2.10
CA GLN A 33 3.05 14.49 2.48
C GLN A 33 2.86 15.59 3.54
N PRO A 34 3.66 15.66 4.63
CA PRO A 34 3.51 16.73 5.63
C PRO A 34 3.81 18.12 5.07
N ILE A 35 4.75 18.22 4.11
CA ILE A 35 5.09 19.48 3.43
C ILE A 35 3.91 19.95 2.58
N ALA A 36 3.31 19.03 1.81
CA ALA A 36 2.12 19.31 1.00
C ALA A 36 0.92 19.74 1.86
N HIS A 37 0.72 19.10 3.02
CA HIS A 37 -0.29 19.54 3.99
C HIS A 37 -0.03 20.97 4.45
N ASN A 38 1.19 21.27 4.92
CA ASN A 38 1.52 22.59 5.45
C ASN A 38 1.42 23.70 4.40
N TYR A 39 1.69 23.41 3.14
CA TYR A 39 1.49 24.38 2.07
C TYR A 39 0.03 24.83 1.93
N THR A 40 -0.95 24.00 2.31
CA THR A 40 -2.36 24.43 2.33
C THR A 40 -2.63 25.51 3.38
N LYS A 41 -1.91 25.54 4.50
CA LYS A 41 -1.97 26.64 5.49
C LYS A 41 -1.47 27.94 4.90
N GLU A 42 -0.40 27.89 4.09
CA GLU A 42 0.12 29.08 3.40
C GLU A 42 -0.86 29.58 2.33
N LEU A 43 -1.52 28.67 1.61
CA LEU A 43 -2.45 29.00 0.53
C LEU A 43 -3.78 29.59 1.03
N PHE A 44 -4.38 28.97 2.05
CA PHE A 44 -5.73 29.31 2.52
C PHE A 44 -5.74 30.10 3.83
N GLY A 45 -4.66 30.04 4.61
CA GLY A 45 -4.58 30.57 5.97
C GLY A 45 -4.82 29.49 7.04
N GLU A 46 -4.06 29.55 8.14
CA GLU A 46 -4.07 28.53 9.21
C GLU A 46 -5.42 28.30 9.89
N ASP A 47 -6.31 29.30 9.87
CA ASP A 47 -7.65 29.23 10.44
C ASP A 47 -8.72 28.73 9.47
N TYR A 48 -8.36 28.52 8.19
CA TYR A 48 -9.28 28.07 7.14
C TYR A 48 -9.03 26.64 6.68
N VAL A 49 -8.01 25.97 7.25
CA VAL A 49 -7.72 24.57 6.94
C VAL A 49 -7.58 23.74 8.21
N PHE A 50 -8.24 22.58 8.21
CA PHE A 50 -8.22 21.63 9.33
C PHE A 50 -7.96 20.23 8.82
N ARG A 51 -7.24 19.43 9.61
CA ARG A 51 -7.13 18.00 9.30
C ARG A 51 -8.46 17.32 9.61
N ALA A 52 -9.00 16.49 8.72
CA ALA A 52 -10.20 15.74 9.04
C ALA A 52 -9.93 14.82 10.25
N GLY A 53 -10.76 14.91 11.29
CA GLY A 53 -10.66 14.08 12.48
C GLY A 53 -11.19 12.67 12.26
N THR A 54 -10.73 11.71 13.06
CA THR A 54 -11.27 10.34 13.10
C THR A 54 -11.63 9.94 14.52
N ILE A 55 -12.64 9.08 14.65
CA ILE A 55 -13.10 8.53 15.92
C ILE A 55 -12.75 7.04 15.96
N GLY A 56 -11.76 6.69 16.78
CA GLY A 56 -11.36 5.30 16.98
C GLY A 56 -12.35 4.59 17.89
N THR A 57 -13.05 3.59 17.38
CA THR A 57 -14.02 2.79 18.15
C THR A 57 -13.46 1.42 18.53
N VAL A 58 -14.10 0.77 19.50
CA VAL A 58 -13.80 -0.62 19.83
C VAL A 58 -14.32 -1.51 18.69
N ALA A 59 -13.39 -2.12 17.96
CA ALA A 59 -13.67 -3.17 16.96
C ALA A 59 -13.60 -4.57 17.57
N ASP A 60 -14.11 -5.59 16.87
CA ASP A 60 -14.27 -6.97 17.35
C ASP A 60 -13.05 -7.51 18.10
N LYS A 61 -11.86 -7.48 17.48
CA LYS A 61 -10.63 -8.01 18.10
C LYS A 61 -10.33 -7.37 19.46
N THR A 62 -10.55 -6.06 19.58
CA THR A 62 -10.35 -5.33 20.84
C THR A 62 -11.43 -5.70 21.84
N ALA A 63 -12.70 -5.79 21.42
CA ALA A 63 -13.81 -6.20 22.27
C ALA A 63 -13.60 -7.59 22.87
N PHE A 64 -13.19 -8.57 22.06
CA PHE A 64 -12.82 -9.90 22.53
C PHE A 64 -11.67 -9.86 23.54
N GLY A 65 -10.64 -9.04 23.27
CA GLY A 65 -9.53 -8.82 24.20
C GLY A 65 -9.98 -8.27 25.55
N PHE A 66 -10.91 -7.30 25.57
CA PHE A 66 -11.47 -6.75 26.81
C PHE A 66 -12.28 -7.78 27.60
N VAL A 67 -13.16 -8.53 26.93
CA VAL A 67 -13.97 -9.56 27.59
C VAL A 67 -13.08 -10.66 28.18
N LYS A 68 -12.06 -11.12 27.44
CA LYS A 68 -11.09 -12.11 27.94
C LYS A 68 -10.20 -11.58 29.05
N GLY A 69 -9.82 -10.30 28.99
CA GLY A 69 -9.13 -9.62 30.09
C GLY A 69 -9.99 -9.62 31.36
N TYR A 70 -11.24 -9.19 31.25
CA TYR A 70 -12.19 -9.17 32.36
C TYR A 70 -12.44 -10.58 32.93
N GLU A 71 -12.63 -11.58 32.07
CA GLU A 71 -12.78 -12.98 32.48
C GLU A 71 -11.61 -13.45 33.36
N ARG A 72 -10.38 -13.14 32.94
CA ARG A 72 -9.16 -13.48 33.69
C ARG A 72 -9.06 -12.72 35.02
N ASP A 73 -9.32 -11.41 35.00
CA ASP A 73 -9.13 -10.56 36.18
C ASP A 73 -10.14 -10.88 37.30
N TYR A 74 -11.32 -11.37 36.93
CA TYR A 74 -12.37 -11.78 37.88
C TYR A 74 -12.46 -13.30 38.08
N ASN A 75 -11.53 -14.08 37.50
CA ASN A 75 -11.50 -15.54 37.56
C ASN A 75 -12.85 -16.19 37.20
N LEU A 76 -13.49 -15.65 36.16
CA LEU A 76 -14.74 -16.15 35.60
C LEU A 76 -14.44 -17.14 34.47
N ASN A 77 -15.44 -17.93 34.08
CA ASN A 77 -15.36 -18.82 32.92
C ASN A 77 -16.66 -18.70 32.11
N PHE A 78 -16.62 -17.89 31.06
CA PHE A 78 -17.73 -17.69 30.15
C PHE A 78 -17.71 -18.73 29.02
N ARG A 79 -18.89 -19.16 28.58
CA ARG A 79 -19.01 -19.94 27.35
C ARG A 79 -18.71 -19.02 26.16
N ASN A 80 -18.20 -19.58 25.06
CA ASN A 80 -17.89 -18.78 23.86
C ASN A 80 -19.07 -17.94 23.37
N ALA A 81 -20.30 -18.47 23.40
CA ALA A 81 -21.49 -17.70 23.03
C ALA A 81 -21.71 -16.45 23.91
N GLU A 82 -21.37 -16.50 25.19
CA GLU A 82 -21.44 -15.35 26.09
C GLU A 82 -20.29 -14.38 25.82
N VAL A 83 -19.09 -14.88 25.54
CA VAL A 83 -17.96 -14.04 25.10
C VAL A 83 -18.33 -13.26 23.85
N ASP A 84 -18.92 -13.93 22.85
CA ASP A 84 -19.35 -13.31 21.60
C ASP A 84 -20.42 -12.24 21.85
N ARG A 85 -21.41 -12.52 22.71
CA ARG A 85 -22.46 -11.57 23.07
C ARG A 85 -21.89 -10.32 23.75
N LEU A 86 -21.02 -10.52 24.74
CA LEU A 86 -20.39 -9.43 25.49
C LEU A 86 -19.45 -8.61 24.59
N ALA A 87 -18.68 -9.27 23.72
CA ALA A 87 -17.80 -8.60 22.77
C ALA A 87 -18.63 -7.74 21.81
N LYS A 88 -19.68 -8.29 21.21
CA LYS A 88 -20.60 -7.53 20.35
C LYS A 88 -21.18 -6.30 21.06
N GLY A 89 -21.59 -6.44 22.32
CA GLY A 89 -22.13 -5.35 23.14
C GLY A 89 -21.12 -4.23 23.45
N ALA A 90 -19.82 -4.48 23.34
CA ALA A 90 -18.77 -3.49 23.55
C ALA A 90 -18.30 -2.80 22.26
N THR A 91 -18.68 -3.30 21.08
CA THR A 91 -18.26 -2.72 19.81
C THR A 91 -18.92 -1.36 19.53
N GLY A 92 -18.25 -0.52 18.74
CA GLY A 92 -18.75 0.81 18.37
C GLY A 92 -18.58 1.90 19.44
N VAL A 93 -18.26 1.53 20.69
CA VAL A 93 -17.93 2.49 21.75
C VAL A 93 -16.67 3.27 21.38
N LYS A 94 -16.71 4.61 21.48
CA LYS A 94 -15.53 5.47 21.28
C LYS A 94 -14.43 5.10 22.26
N ARG A 95 -13.20 4.99 21.76
CA ARG A 95 -11.99 4.73 22.54
C ARG A 95 -10.95 5.85 22.42
N THR A 96 -10.74 6.39 21.22
CA THR A 96 -9.73 7.44 20.95
C THR A 96 -10.20 8.39 19.86
N THR A 97 -9.46 9.48 19.64
CA THR A 97 -9.55 10.32 18.43
C THR A 97 -8.23 10.29 17.69
N GLY A 98 -8.25 10.59 16.38
CA GLY A 98 -7.07 10.55 15.53
C GLY A 98 -7.20 11.48 14.32
N GLN A 99 -6.37 11.24 13.31
CA GLN A 99 -6.32 12.02 12.08
C GLN A 99 -6.74 11.18 10.88
N HIS A 100 -7.36 11.80 9.88
CA HIS A 100 -7.57 11.20 8.57
C HIS A 100 -6.22 11.02 7.86
N PRO A 101 -6.00 9.95 7.08
CA PRO A 101 -4.73 9.68 6.42
C PRO A 101 -4.21 10.80 5.52
N GLY A 102 -5.07 11.65 4.94
CA GLY A 102 -4.64 12.77 4.10
C GLY A 102 -5.62 13.93 3.91
N GLY A 103 -6.79 13.87 4.57
CA GLY A 103 -7.91 14.75 4.22
C GLY A 103 -7.80 16.11 4.89
N ILE A 104 -7.64 17.17 4.10
CA ILE A 104 -7.64 18.55 4.55
C ILE A 104 -9.00 19.17 4.24
N ILE A 105 -9.69 19.63 5.27
CA ILE A 105 -10.97 20.34 5.18
C ILE A 105 -10.69 21.81 4.95
N VAL A 106 -11.30 22.38 3.90
CA VAL A 106 -11.17 23.79 3.55
C VAL A 106 -12.45 24.52 3.93
N ILE A 107 -12.32 25.55 4.78
CA ILE A 107 -13.43 26.38 5.24
C ILE A 107 -13.48 27.65 4.38
N PRO A 108 -14.62 28.00 3.77
CA PRO A 108 -14.76 29.24 3.02
C PRO A 108 -14.50 30.48 3.88
N ASP A 109 -13.89 31.52 3.31
CA ASP A 109 -13.51 32.75 4.03
C ASP A 109 -14.69 33.55 4.60
N TYR A 110 -15.89 33.33 4.06
CA TYR A 110 -17.14 33.92 4.49
C TYR A 110 -17.90 33.11 5.57
N MET A 111 -17.37 31.97 6.02
CA MET A 111 -17.95 31.10 7.05
C MET A 111 -16.96 30.87 8.19
N ASP A 112 -17.44 30.37 9.33
CA ASP A 112 -16.61 29.89 10.43
C ASP A 112 -16.60 28.36 10.47
N VAL A 113 -15.48 27.73 10.88
CA VAL A 113 -15.43 26.28 11.11
C VAL A 113 -16.51 25.82 12.08
N TYR A 114 -16.89 26.67 13.04
CA TYR A 114 -17.93 26.39 14.03
C TYR A 114 -19.35 26.34 13.45
N ASP A 115 -19.57 26.81 12.21
CA ASP A 115 -20.83 26.59 11.49
C ASP A 115 -20.99 25.13 11.07
N PHE A 116 -19.89 24.36 11.03
CA PHE A 116 -19.86 22.97 10.57
C PHE A 116 -19.54 21.98 11.69
N THR A 117 -18.51 22.28 12.51
CA THR A 117 -18.00 21.32 13.50
C THR A 117 -17.16 22.01 14.58
N PRO A 118 -17.17 21.51 15.83
CA PRO A 118 -16.13 21.86 16.79
C PRO A 118 -14.74 21.42 16.28
N ILE A 119 -13.69 21.95 16.90
CA ILE A 119 -12.30 21.56 16.61
C ILE A 119 -11.63 21.03 17.86
N GLN A 120 -10.62 20.18 17.68
CA GLN A 120 -9.80 19.63 18.75
C GLN A 120 -8.38 19.32 18.28
N TYR A 121 -7.56 18.76 19.16
CA TYR A 121 -6.33 18.09 18.77
C TYR A 121 -6.54 16.56 18.66
N PRO A 122 -5.85 15.88 17.74
CA PRO A 122 -5.91 14.44 17.63
C PRO A 122 -5.29 13.79 18.86
N ALA A 123 -5.99 12.81 19.45
CA ALA A 123 -5.60 12.18 20.71
C ALA A 123 -5.30 13.15 21.86
N ASP A 124 -5.87 14.36 21.81
CA ASP A 124 -5.67 15.46 22.76
C ASP A 124 -4.20 15.92 22.91
N ASP A 125 -3.35 15.65 21.92
CA ASP A 125 -1.96 16.12 21.92
C ASP A 125 -1.88 17.62 21.56
N LEU A 126 -1.66 18.45 22.57
CA LEU A 126 -1.54 19.90 22.42
C LEU A 126 -0.29 20.36 21.64
N ASN A 127 0.66 19.46 21.38
CA ASN A 127 1.85 19.75 20.55
C ASN A 127 1.66 19.32 19.09
N ALA A 128 0.51 18.75 18.72
CA ALA A 128 0.25 18.36 17.35
C ALA A 128 0.23 19.59 16.43
N GLU A 129 0.88 19.47 15.28
CA GLU A 129 1.00 20.55 14.29
C GLU A 129 -0.33 20.96 13.64
N TRP A 130 -1.34 20.07 13.72
CA TRP A 130 -2.64 20.26 13.10
C TRP A 130 -3.77 20.11 14.11
N ARG A 131 -4.70 21.08 14.06
CA ARG A 131 -6.04 20.95 14.64
C ARG A 131 -6.88 20.05 13.75
N THR A 132 -7.74 19.24 14.36
CA THR A 132 -8.68 18.35 13.67
C THR A 132 -10.12 18.77 13.85
N THR A 133 -10.96 18.49 12.87
CA THR A 133 -12.42 18.54 13.04
C THR A 133 -12.86 17.55 14.13
N HIS A 134 -13.85 17.91 14.94
CA HIS A 134 -14.39 17.03 15.98
C HIS A 134 -15.33 15.98 15.39
N PHE A 135 -16.13 16.38 14.40
CA PHE A 135 -16.85 15.44 13.55
C PHE A 135 -15.88 14.82 12.54
N ASP A 136 -16.08 13.53 12.24
CA ASP A 136 -15.42 12.91 11.11
C ASP A 136 -15.95 13.49 9.79
N PHE A 137 -15.18 13.31 8.72
CA PHE A 137 -15.56 13.84 7.40
C PHE A 137 -16.91 13.29 6.92
N HIS A 138 -17.25 12.04 7.28
CA HIS A 138 -18.52 11.43 6.86
C HIS A 138 -19.74 12.23 7.33
N SER A 139 -19.65 12.86 8.49
CA SER A 139 -20.72 13.68 9.07
C SER A 139 -20.86 15.07 8.43
N ILE A 140 -19.86 15.54 7.67
CA ILE A 140 -19.80 16.88 7.06
C ILE A 140 -19.50 16.86 5.56
N HIS A 141 -19.57 15.68 4.93
CA HIS A 141 -19.17 15.41 3.54
C HIS A 141 -19.82 16.37 2.53
N ASP A 142 -21.10 16.71 2.72
CA ASP A 142 -21.86 17.53 1.77
C ASP A 142 -21.77 19.04 2.07
N ASN A 143 -21.01 19.45 3.09
CA ASN A 143 -20.99 20.82 3.60
C ASN A 143 -19.70 21.57 3.26
N VAL A 144 -18.58 20.85 3.19
CA VAL A 144 -17.23 21.41 3.03
C VAL A 144 -16.43 20.59 2.03
N LEU A 145 -15.54 21.26 1.29
CA LEU A 145 -14.64 20.59 0.37
C LEU A 145 -13.46 19.97 1.11
N LYS A 146 -12.99 18.83 0.61
CA LYS A 146 -11.81 18.14 1.12
C LYS A 146 -10.77 17.96 0.02
N LEU A 147 -9.52 18.24 0.37
CA LEU A 147 -8.35 17.86 -0.41
C LEU A 147 -7.77 16.58 0.19
N ASP A 148 -7.81 15.47 -0.53
CA ASP A 148 -7.18 14.22 -0.09
C ASP A 148 -5.72 14.18 -0.55
N ILE A 149 -4.86 14.77 0.29
CA ILE A 149 -3.40 14.79 0.14
C ILE A 149 -2.87 13.53 0.81
N LEU A 150 -2.87 12.41 0.07
CA LEU A 150 -2.54 11.07 0.57
C LEU A 150 -1.04 10.79 0.49
N GLY A 151 -0.55 9.96 1.41
CA GLY A 151 0.80 9.41 1.38
C GLY A 151 0.78 8.05 0.69
N HIS A 152 1.67 7.84 -0.27
CA HIS A 152 1.76 6.62 -1.06
C HIS A 152 3.22 6.30 -1.42
N ASP A 153 3.53 5.01 -1.58
CA ASP A 153 4.90 4.55 -1.86
C ASP A 153 5.27 4.67 -3.35
N ASP A 154 4.32 4.51 -4.27
CA ASP A 154 4.57 4.62 -5.72
C ASP A 154 5.36 5.88 -6.12
N PRO A 155 4.99 7.11 -5.68
CA PRO A 155 5.80 8.29 -5.93
C PRO A 155 7.24 8.19 -5.40
N THR A 156 7.42 7.62 -4.20
CA THR A 156 8.74 7.44 -3.58
C THR A 156 9.59 6.43 -4.37
N VAL A 157 9.01 5.30 -4.75
CA VAL A 157 9.68 4.25 -5.54
C VAL A 157 10.10 4.81 -6.89
N ILE A 158 9.18 5.43 -7.64
CA ILE A 158 9.51 5.93 -8.98
C ILE A 158 10.51 7.08 -8.94
N ARG A 159 10.45 7.91 -7.88
CA ARG A 159 11.45 8.95 -7.64
C ARG A 159 12.83 8.37 -7.38
N MET A 160 12.94 7.36 -6.51
CA MET A 160 14.20 6.67 -6.24
C MET A 160 14.75 6.00 -7.50
N LEU A 161 13.89 5.37 -8.31
CA LEU A 161 14.29 4.76 -9.58
C LEU A 161 14.81 5.82 -10.59
N GLN A 162 14.16 6.97 -10.67
CA GLN A 162 14.66 8.11 -11.45
C GLN A 162 16.01 8.60 -10.94
N ASP A 163 16.16 8.81 -9.63
CA ASP A 163 17.39 9.33 -9.03
C ASP A 163 18.57 8.37 -9.21
N LEU A 164 18.31 7.05 -9.16
CA LEU A 164 19.34 6.02 -9.37
C LEU A 164 19.71 5.80 -10.85
N SER A 165 18.75 5.94 -11.77
CA SER A 165 18.95 5.62 -13.20
C SER A 165 19.25 6.83 -14.08
N GLY A 166 18.84 8.02 -13.66
CA GLY A 166 18.78 9.22 -14.49
C GLY A 166 17.68 9.20 -15.57
N ILE A 167 16.83 8.17 -15.61
CA ILE A 167 15.74 8.03 -16.60
C ILE A 167 14.53 8.82 -16.12
N ASP A 168 14.00 9.70 -16.97
CA ASP A 168 12.72 10.36 -16.73
C ASP A 168 11.55 9.36 -16.89
N PRO A 169 10.79 9.06 -15.82
CA PRO A 169 9.67 8.10 -15.87
C PRO A 169 8.58 8.48 -16.87
N GLN A 170 8.45 9.75 -17.26
CA GLN A 170 7.47 10.17 -18.27
C GLN A 170 7.82 9.72 -19.69
N THR A 171 9.08 9.33 -19.92
CA THR A 171 9.57 8.83 -21.22
C THR A 171 9.38 7.32 -21.39
N ILE A 172 9.00 6.60 -20.33
CA ILE A 172 8.83 5.14 -20.36
C ILE A 172 7.58 4.79 -21.19
N PRO A 173 7.70 3.91 -22.20
CA PRO A 173 6.56 3.43 -22.99
C PRO A 173 5.57 2.60 -22.15
N THR A 174 4.28 2.78 -22.42
CA THR A 174 3.19 2.04 -21.75
C THR A 174 2.76 0.77 -22.50
N ASP A 175 3.38 0.50 -23.64
CA ASP A 175 3.12 -0.63 -24.53
C ASP A 175 4.40 -1.38 -24.89
N ASP A 176 5.41 -1.33 -24.01
CA ASP A 176 6.65 -2.08 -24.19
C ASP A 176 6.38 -3.58 -24.14
N PRO A 177 6.67 -4.33 -25.21
CA PRO A 177 6.33 -5.75 -25.29
C PRO A 177 7.09 -6.58 -24.26
N GLU A 178 8.33 -6.26 -23.91
CA GLU A 178 9.06 -7.02 -22.89
C GLU A 178 8.53 -6.72 -21.49
N VAL A 179 8.14 -5.47 -21.23
CA VAL A 179 7.50 -5.12 -19.95
C VAL A 179 6.15 -5.83 -19.81
N MET A 180 5.33 -5.86 -20.86
CA MET A 180 4.02 -6.51 -20.81
C MET A 180 4.12 -8.03 -20.57
N ARG A 181 5.19 -8.68 -21.03
CA ARG A 181 5.39 -10.13 -20.81
C ARG A 181 5.47 -10.54 -19.35
N ILE A 182 5.72 -9.62 -18.41
CA ILE A 182 5.75 -9.98 -16.98
C ILE A 182 4.37 -10.44 -16.46
N PHE A 183 3.28 -10.01 -17.10
CA PHE A 183 1.92 -10.32 -16.70
C PHE A 183 1.46 -11.69 -17.20
N GLU A 184 2.12 -12.24 -18.22
CA GLU A 184 1.79 -13.52 -18.84
C GLU A 184 2.69 -14.67 -18.34
N GLY A 185 3.95 -14.38 -18.00
CA GLY A 185 4.94 -15.42 -17.69
C GLY A 185 6.18 -14.89 -16.97
N THR A 186 7.15 -15.79 -16.73
CA THR A 186 8.41 -15.47 -16.02
C THR A 186 9.62 -15.37 -16.94
N GLU A 187 9.47 -15.73 -18.21
CA GLU A 187 10.58 -15.91 -19.15
C GLU A 187 11.38 -14.63 -19.37
N VAL A 188 10.71 -13.48 -19.37
CA VAL A 188 11.37 -12.17 -19.55
C VAL A 188 12.31 -11.82 -18.39
N LEU A 189 12.10 -12.40 -17.20
CA LEU A 189 13.02 -12.23 -16.07
C LEU A 189 14.19 -13.22 -16.09
N GLY A 190 14.17 -14.21 -17.00
CA GLY A 190 15.21 -15.25 -17.10
C GLY A 190 15.13 -16.34 -16.02
N VAL A 191 13.95 -16.55 -15.42
CA VAL A 191 13.72 -17.54 -14.35
C VAL A 191 12.51 -18.40 -14.64
N THR A 192 12.47 -19.64 -14.13
CA THR A 192 11.30 -20.51 -14.25
C THR A 192 10.27 -20.26 -13.14
N PRO A 193 9.00 -20.62 -13.35
CA PRO A 193 7.97 -20.50 -12.32
C PRO A 193 8.32 -21.23 -11.01
N GLU A 194 9.00 -22.37 -11.10
CA GLU A 194 9.43 -23.18 -9.96
C GLU A 194 10.56 -22.53 -9.17
N GLN A 195 11.41 -21.73 -9.82
CA GLN A 195 12.49 -21.01 -9.13
C GLN A 195 11.92 -19.97 -8.18
N ILE A 196 10.87 -19.25 -8.61
CA ILE A 196 10.32 -18.10 -7.89
C ILE A 196 8.96 -18.35 -7.22
N TYR A 197 8.40 -19.56 -7.37
CA TYR A 197 7.08 -19.95 -6.86
C TYR A 197 5.95 -19.04 -7.36
N SER A 198 6.03 -18.62 -8.62
CA SER A 198 5.05 -17.73 -9.26
C SER A 198 5.01 -18.01 -10.75
N LYS A 199 3.82 -18.14 -11.35
CA LYS A 199 3.70 -18.32 -12.81
C LYS A 199 3.80 -17.02 -13.59
N THR A 200 3.57 -15.89 -12.93
CA THR A 200 3.78 -14.55 -13.50
C THR A 200 5.00 -13.88 -12.86
N ALA A 201 5.57 -12.91 -13.56
CA ALA A 201 6.70 -12.10 -13.11
C ALA A 201 6.27 -10.79 -12.41
N THR A 202 5.09 -10.74 -11.80
CA THR A 202 4.54 -9.51 -11.19
C THR A 202 4.86 -9.33 -9.70
N LEU A 203 5.66 -10.20 -9.08
CA LEU A 203 6.07 -10.05 -7.68
C LEU A 203 6.60 -8.64 -7.38
N GLY A 204 5.97 -7.94 -6.44
CA GLY A 204 6.33 -6.59 -5.99
C GLY A 204 5.91 -5.43 -6.91
N ILE A 205 5.29 -5.73 -8.04
CA ILE A 205 4.61 -4.70 -8.86
C ILE A 205 3.37 -4.22 -8.08
N PRO A 206 3.14 -2.89 -7.93
CA PRO A 206 1.96 -2.37 -7.26
C PRO A 206 0.69 -2.95 -7.87
N GLU A 207 -0.28 -3.28 -7.02
CA GLU A 207 -1.51 -4.03 -7.33
C GLU A 207 -1.31 -5.47 -7.83
N PHE A 208 -0.51 -5.65 -8.86
CA PHE A 208 -0.38 -6.91 -9.59
C PHE A 208 0.48 -7.98 -8.91
N GLY A 209 1.23 -7.62 -7.86
CA GLY A 209 2.09 -8.55 -7.13
C GLY A 209 1.39 -9.41 -6.08
N THR A 210 0.16 -9.07 -5.70
CA THR A 210 -0.55 -9.82 -4.66
C THR A 210 -0.90 -11.23 -5.16
N ARG A 211 -0.97 -12.21 -4.24
CA ARG A 211 -1.34 -13.59 -4.59
C ARG A 211 -2.70 -13.68 -5.28
N PHE A 212 -3.65 -12.83 -4.87
CA PHE A 212 -4.98 -12.76 -5.48
C PHE A 212 -4.92 -12.30 -6.93
N VAL A 213 -4.27 -11.16 -7.19
CA VAL A 213 -4.17 -10.62 -8.56
C VAL A 213 -3.31 -11.52 -9.45
N ARG A 214 -2.24 -12.13 -8.92
CA ARG A 214 -1.47 -13.15 -9.66
C ARG A 214 -2.35 -14.32 -10.13
N GLY A 215 -3.27 -14.79 -9.29
CA GLY A 215 -4.25 -15.81 -9.70
C GLY A 215 -5.17 -15.33 -10.84
N MET A 216 -5.62 -14.08 -10.80
CA MET A 216 -6.39 -13.49 -11.90
C MET A 216 -5.57 -13.41 -13.20
N LEU A 217 -4.31 -12.97 -13.12
CA LEU A 217 -3.41 -12.89 -14.28
C LEU A 217 -3.17 -14.26 -14.91
N GLU A 218 -2.99 -15.31 -14.10
CA GLU A 218 -2.85 -16.69 -14.60
C GLU A 218 -4.09 -17.17 -15.38
N GLU A 219 -5.29 -16.74 -14.96
CA GLU A 219 -6.54 -17.13 -15.62
C GLU A 219 -6.86 -16.28 -16.86
N THR A 220 -6.34 -15.04 -16.93
CA THR A 220 -6.72 -14.05 -17.95
C THR A 220 -5.65 -13.75 -18.99
N SER A 221 -4.36 -13.91 -18.64
CA SER A 221 -3.20 -13.65 -19.51
C SER A 221 -3.32 -12.32 -20.30
N PRO A 222 -3.41 -11.17 -19.61
CA PRO A 222 -3.58 -9.88 -20.26
C PRO A 222 -2.33 -9.49 -21.06
N SER A 223 -2.56 -8.97 -22.26
CA SER A 223 -1.51 -8.57 -23.22
C SER A 223 -1.57 -7.08 -23.59
N THR A 224 -2.61 -6.37 -23.13
CA THR A 224 -2.85 -4.95 -23.46
C THR A 224 -3.05 -4.09 -22.22
N PHE A 225 -2.81 -2.78 -22.35
CA PHE A 225 -3.08 -1.80 -21.29
C PHE A 225 -4.54 -1.82 -20.84
N ALA A 226 -5.48 -1.97 -21.79
CA ALA A 226 -6.91 -2.00 -21.48
C ALA A 226 -7.29 -3.23 -20.65
N GLU A 227 -6.72 -4.40 -20.93
CA GLU A 227 -6.92 -5.60 -20.12
C GLU A 227 -6.31 -5.47 -18.73
N LEU A 228 -5.13 -4.84 -18.60
CA LEU A 228 -4.55 -4.53 -17.29
C LEU A 228 -5.41 -3.56 -16.49
N LEU A 229 -6.00 -2.55 -17.14
CA LEU A 229 -6.95 -1.65 -16.51
C LEU A 229 -8.18 -2.41 -16.02
N GLN A 230 -8.72 -3.29 -16.85
CA GLN A 230 -9.87 -4.11 -16.51
C GLN A 230 -9.58 -4.99 -15.29
N ILE A 231 -8.43 -5.66 -15.27
CA ILE A 231 -7.99 -6.49 -14.13
C ILE A 231 -7.76 -5.64 -12.89
N SER A 232 -7.17 -4.45 -13.03
CA SER A 232 -7.00 -3.50 -11.93
C SER A 232 -8.34 -3.12 -11.30
N GLY A 233 -9.38 -2.88 -12.10
CA GLY A 233 -10.73 -2.65 -11.58
C GLY A 233 -11.31 -3.89 -10.88
N LEU A 234 -11.23 -5.06 -11.55
CA LEU A 234 -11.78 -6.32 -11.05
C LEU A 234 -11.12 -6.84 -9.77
N SER A 235 -9.83 -6.53 -9.57
CA SER A 235 -9.08 -6.97 -8.40
C SER A 235 -9.36 -6.16 -7.14
N HIS A 236 -10.13 -5.08 -7.25
CA HIS A 236 -10.40 -4.13 -6.17
C HIS A 236 -11.88 -4.09 -5.81
N GLY A 237 -12.19 -4.67 -4.65
CA GLY A 237 -13.53 -4.69 -4.07
C GLY A 237 -14.03 -6.10 -3.80
N THR A 238 -14.74 -6.26 -2.69
CA THR A 238 -15.39 -7.53 -2.35
C THR A 238 -16.51 -7.83 -3.36
N ASP A 239 -16.62 -9.09 -3.77
CA ASP A 239 -17.62 -9.62 -4.70
C ASP A 239 -17.61 -8.98 -6.10
N VAL A 240 -16.46 -8.43 -6.54
CA VAL A 240 -16.25 -7.95 -7.92
C VAL A 240 -15.79 -9.10 -8.81
N TRP A 241 -14.68 -9.76 -8.46
CA TRP A 241 -14.18 -10.93 -9.18
C TRP A 241 -14.79 -12.24 -8.66
N LEU A 242 -14.43 -12.65 -7.43
CA LEU A 242 -14.80 -13.96 -6.87
C LEU A 242 -16.32 -14.09 -6.69
N GLY A 243 -16.90 -15.16 -7.24
CA GLY A 243 -18.35 -15.43 -7.19
C GLY A 243 -19.17 -14.47 -8.04
N ASN A 244 -18.52 -13.76 -8.97
CA ASN A 244 -19.14 -12.76 -9.83
C ASN A 244 -18.51 -12.78 -11.22
N ALA A 245 -17.60 -11.86 -11.55
CA ALA A 245 -17.00 -11.79 -12.89
C ALA A 245 -16.25 -13.08 -13.28
N ASP A 246 -15.64 -13.78 -12.33
CA ASP A 246 -14.95 -15.05 -12.58
C ASP A 246 -15.91 -16.15 -13.08
N GLU A 247 -17.08 -16.26 -12.47
CA GLU A 247 -18.13 -17.20 -12.88
C GLU A 247 -18.68 -16.87 -14.27
N LEU A 248 -18.89 -15.58 -14.56
CA LEU A 248 -19.37 -15.11 -15.86
C LEU A 248 -18.40 -15.47 -16.98
N VAL A 249 -17.10 -15.25 -16.75
CA VAL A 249 -16.03 -15.61 -17.70
C VAL A 249 -15.92 -17.12 -17.87
N ARG A 250 -15.91 -17.89 -16.77
CA ARG A 250 -15.79 -19.36 -16.81
C ARG A 250 -16.98 -20.04 -17.47
N GLN A 251 -18.18 -19.49 -17.33
CA GLN A 251 -19.41 -20.01 -17.97
C GLN A 251 -19.55 -19.54 -19.42
N GLY A 252 -18.68 -18.65 -19.91
CA GLY A 252 -18.76 -18.08 -21.26
C GLY A 252 -19.97 -17.16 -21.46
N ILE A 253 -20.52 -16.59 -20.37
CA ILE A 253 -21.64 -15.64 -20.41
C ILE A 253 -21.16 -14.27 -20.87
N ALA A 254 -19.98 -13.86 -20.42
CA ALA A 254 -19.28 -12.65 -20.84
C ALA A 254 -17.77 -12.96 -20.95
N ASP A 255 -17.05 -12.27 -21.83
CA ASP A 255 -15.59 -12.33 -21.84
C ASP A 255 -15.01 -11.27 -20.87
N LEU A 256 -13.68 -11.28 -20.69
CA LEU A 256 -13.00 -10.35 -19.78
C LEU A 256 -13.24 -8.87 -20.15
N ALA A 257 -13.39 -8.56 -21.44
CA ALA A 257 -13.60 -7.19 -21.91
C ALA A 257 -15.03 -6.69 -21.64
N HIS A 258 -15.99 -7.60 -21.48
CA HIS A 258 -17.41 -7.27 -21.28
C HIS A 258 -17.92 -7.44 -19.85
N VAL A 259 -17.11 -7.96 -18.91
CA VAL A 259 -17.46 -7.93 -17.48
C VAL A 259 -17.31 -6.51 -16.91
N ILE A 260 -17.95 -6.26 -15.76
CA ILE A 260 -17.95 -4.94 -15.12
C ILE A 260 -16.63 -4.74 -14.35
N GLY A 261 -15.69 -4.00 -14.96
CA GLY A 261 -14.37 -3.74 -14.36
C GLY A 261 -14.29 -2.42 -13.61
N CYS A 262 -14.88 -1.35 -14.15
CA CYS A 262 -14.92 -0.04 -13.52
C CYS A 262 -16.35 0.48 -13.38
N ARG A 263 -16.58 1.41 -12.45
CA ARG A 263 -17.91 2.02 -12.28
C ARG A 263 -18.36 2.76 -13.55
N ASP A 264 -17.42 3.39 -14.25
CA ASP A 264 -17.68 4.14 -15.48
C ASP A 264 -18.35 3.27 -16.55
N ASP A 265 -17.97 1.99 -16.63
CA ASP A 265 -18.50 1.05 -17.61
C ASP A 265 -19.99 0.77 -17.37
N ILE A 266 -20.48 0.86 -16.12
CA ILE A 266 -21.91 0.77 -15.80
C ILE A 266 -22.66 1.93 -16.43
N MET A 267 -22.20 3.16 -16.17
CA MET A 267 -22.87 4.35 -16.67
C MET A 267 -22.88 4.36 -18.20
N VAL A 268 -21.73 4.12 -18.81
CA VAL A 268 -21.56 4.11 -20.27
C VAL A 268 -22.42 3.02 -20.92
N TYR A 269 -22.40 1.80 -20.39
CA TYR A 269 -23.20 0.69 -20.90
C TYR A 269 -24.70 0.99 -20.84
N LEU A 270 -25.21 1.48 -19.71
CA LEU A 270 -26.62 1.79 -19.54
C LEU A 270 -27.08 2.94 -20.45
N MET A 271 -26.24 3.96 -20.65
CA MET A 271 -26.52 5.02 -21.61
C MET A 271 -26.55 4.49 -23.05
N HIS A 272 -25.67 3.55 -23.42
CA HIS A 272 -25.70 2.89 -24.73
C HIS A 272 -26.94 2.00 -24.93
N ALA A 273 -27.44 1.38 -23.86
CA ALA A 273 -28.71 0.64 -23.87
C ALA A 273 -29.94 1.56 -24.03
N GLY A 274 -29.77 2.87 -23.83
CA GLY A 274 -30.81 3.89 -24.02
C GLY A 274 -31.43 4.42 -22.74
N LEU A 275 -30.89 4.08 -21.56
CA LEU A 275 -31.36 4.65 -20.29
C LEU A 275 -31.03 6.14 -20.21
N ASP A 276 -31.85 6.86 -19.44
CA ASP A 276 -31.57 8.24 -19.06
C ASP A 276 -30.19 8.35 -18.38
N ALA A 277 -29.43 9.38 -18.75
CA ALA A 277 -28.07 9.58 -18.29
C ALA A 277 -27.99 9.83 -16.77
N GLY A 278 -28.96 10.54 -16.21
CA GLY A 278 -29.07 10.78 -14.77
C GLY A 278 -29.34 9.48 -14.01
N LEU A 279 -30.25 8.64 -14.49
CA LEU A 279 -30.52 7.33 -13.91
C LEU A 279 -29.31 6.38 -14.02
N ALA A 280 -28.64 6.34 -15.17
CA ALA A 280 -27.44 5.53 -15.37
C ALA A 280 -26.32 5.93 -14.38
N PHE A 281 -26.12 7.23 -14.16
CA PHE A 281 -25.19 7.76 -13.17
C PHE A 281 -25.57 7.35 -11.73
N GLN A 282 -26.86 7.45 -11.38
CA GLN A 282 -27.35 7.04 -10.05
C GLN A 282 -27.14 5.54 -9.80
N ILE A 283 -27.43 4.70 -10.79
CA ILE A 283 -27.19 3.25 -10.72
C ILE A 283 -25.70 2.98 -10.50
N MET A 284 -24.82 3.59 -11.30
CA MET A 284 -23.36 3.48 -11.13
C MET A 284 -22.92 3.85 -9.71
N GLU A 285 -23.35 5.01 -9.18
CA GLU A 285 -22.96 5.47 -7.84
C GLU A 285 -23.53 4.59 -6.72
N HIS A 286 -24.68 3.98 -6.91
CA HIS A 286 -25.26 3.01 -5.96
C HIS A 286 -24.46 1.70 -5.92
N VAL A 287 -24.18 1.12 -7.09
CA VAL A 287 -23.48 -0.16 -7.23
C VAL A 287 -22.05 -0.05 -6.71
N ARG A 288 -21.30 0.99 -7.10
CA ARG A 288 -19.90 1.18 -6.64
C ARG A 288 -19.76 1.38 -5.13
N LYS A 289 -20.85 1.73 -4.43
CA LYS A 289 -20.94 1.89 -2.97
C LYS A 289 -21.53 0.65 -2.28
N GLY A 290 -21.80 -0.43 -3.01
CA GLY A 290 -22.36 -1.65 -2.47
C GLY A 290 -23.79 -1.54 -1.98
N ARG A 291 -24.55 -0.56 -2.49
CA ARG A 291 -25.95 -0.31 -2.08
C ARG A 291 -26.98 -1.13 -2.86
N GLY A 292 -26.52 -1.94 -3.82
CA GLY A 292 -27.39 -2.65 -4.76
C GLY A 292 -28.18 -1.70 -5.65
N ILE A 293 -29.20 -2.23 -6.31
CA ILE A 293 -30.08 -1.51 -7.24
C ILE A 293 -31.53 -1.66 -6.76
N PRO A 294 -32.27 -0.57 -6.52
CA PRO A 294 -33.70 -0.63 -6.22
C PRO A 294 -34.52 -1.36 -7.29
N ASP A 295 -35.57 -2.07 -6.90
CA ASP A 295 -36.39 -2.90 -7.81
C ASP A 295 -36.94 -2.11 -9.01
N GLU A 296 -37.39 -0.87 -8.80
CA GLU A 296 -37.86 0.02 -9.88
C GLU A 296 -36.78 0.30 -10.94
N TRP A 297 -35.53 0.49 -10.51
CA TRP A 297 -34.41 0.73 -11.42
C TRP A 297 -34.04 -0.55 -12.18
N GLN A 298 -34.15 -1.72 -11.54
CA GLN A 298 -33.94 -3.01 -12.21
C GLN A 298 -35.02 -3.25 -13.29
N GLU A 299 -36.28 -2.92 -13.00
CA GLU A 299 -37.36 -2.99 -14.01
C GLU A 299 -37.08 -2.07 -15.19
N GLU A 300 -36.57 -0.86 -14.94
CA GLU A 300 -36.19 0.06 -16.00
C GLU A 300 -35.02 -0.49 -16.84
N MET A 301 -33.97 -1.03 -16.20
CA MET A 301 -32.87 -1.70 -16.90
C MET A 301 -33.39 -2.82 -17.83
N LYS A 302 -34.34 -3.63 -17.36
CA LYS A 302 -34.96 -4.70 -18.18
C LYS A 302 -35.77 -4.18 -19.36
N LYS A 303 -36.41 -3.02 -19.27
CA LYS A 303 -37.15 -2.41 -20.40
C LYS A 303 -36.23 -1.98 -21.55
N TYR A 304 -34.96 -1.73 -21.26
CA TYR A 304 -33.92 -1.40 -22.24
C TYR A 304 -33.01 -2.61 -22.54
N ASP A 305 -33.54 -3.82 -22.41
CA ASP A 305 -32.88 -5.08 -22.78
C ASP A 305 -31.54 -5.33 -22.05
N VAL A 306 -31.32 -4.76 -20.86
CA VAL A 306 -30.17 -5.09 -20.02
C VAL A 306 -30.32 -6.53 -19.50
N PRO A 307 -29.35 -7.43 -19.74
CA PRO A 307 -29.46 -8.83 -19.34
C PRO A 307 -29.56 -9.03 -17.83
N ASP A 308 -30.30 -10.06 -17.40
CA ASP A 308 -30.44 -10.40 -15.98
C ASP A 308 -29.08 -10.65 -15.30
N TRP A 309 -28.13 -11.29 -16.00
CA TRP A 309 -26.78 -11.54 -15.44
C TRP A 309 -26.04 -10.25 -15.09
N TYR A 310 -26.27 -9.17 -15.86
CA TYR A 310 -25.62 -7.88 -15.64
C TYR A 310 -26.20 -7.21 -14.38
N ILE A 311 -27.51 -7.28 -14.22
CA ILE A 311 -28.22 -6.79 -13.02
C ILE A 311 -27.74 -7.57 -11.79
N ASP A 312 -27.70 -8.90 -11.87
CA ASP A 312 -27.23 -9.76 -10.78
C ASP A 312 -25.77 -9.48 -10.41
N SER A 313 -24.91 -9.21 -11.41
CA SER A 313 -23.52 -8.82 -11.18
C SER A 313 -23.43 -7.49 -10.40
N CYS A 314 -24.19 -6.48 -10.80
CA CYS A 314 -24.27 -5.20 -10.10
C CYS A 314 -24.75 -5.33 -8.64
N LEU A 315 -25.68 -6.24 -8.35
CA LEU A 315 -26.19 -6.48 -6.99
C LEU A 315 -25.16 -7.10 -6.05
N LYS A 316 -24.16 -7.81 -6.58
CA LYS A 316 -23.11 -8.47 -5.81
C LYS A 316 -22.06 -7.47 -5.31
N ILE A 317 -21.59 -6.59 -6.20
CA ILE A 317 -20.48 -5.65 -5.99
C ILE A 317 -20.62 -4.86 -4.69
N LYS A 318 -19.59 -4.85 -3.84
CA LYS A 318 -19.57 -4.07 -2.59
C LYS A 318 -18.80 -2.75 -2.70
N TYR A 319 -17.84 -2.69 -3.60
CA TYR A 319 -17.03 -1.52 -3.87
C TYR A 319 -16.43 -1.64 -5.27
N MET A 320 -16.25 -0.53 -6.00
CA MET A 320 -15.63 -0.55 -7.32
C MET A 320 -14.91 0.75 -7.66
N PHE A 321 -13.79 0.63 -8.36
CA PHE A 321 -12.95 1.75 -8.78
C PHE A 321 -13.54 2.58 -9.94
N PRO A 322 -13.23 3.89 -10.00
CA PRO A 322 -13.28 4.64 -11.23
C PRO A 322 -12.14 4.27 -12.18
N LYS A 323 -12.44 4.29 -13.48
CA LYS A 323 -11.51 3.99 -14.57
C LYS A 323 -10.25 4.88 -14.55
N ALA A 324 -10.40 6.15 -14.17
CA ALA A 324 -9.28 7.08 -14.01
C ALA A 324 -8.27 6.62 -12.94
N HIS A 325 -8.77 6.06 -11.83
CA HIS A 325 -7.91 5.56 -10.76
C HIS A 325 -7.19 4.28 -11.20
N ALA A 326 -7.90 3.33 -11.80
CA ALA A 326 -7.29 2.13 -12.38
C ALA A 326 -6.21 2.48 -13.43
N ALA A 327 -6.49 3.42 -14.34
CA ALA A 327 -5.52 3.89 -15.34
C ALA A 327 -4.25 4.49 -14.71
N ALA A 328 -4.40 5.32 -13.67
CA ALA A 328 -3.29 5.93 -12.97
C ALA A 328 -2.38 4.89 -12.30
N TYR A 329 -2.97 3.88 -11.65
CA TYR A 329 -2.25 2.82 -10.96
C TYR A 329 -1.58 1.85 -11.94
N VAL A 330 -2.25 1.49 -13.04
CA VAL A 330 -1.66 0.66 -14.11
C VAL A 330 -0.47 1.39 -14.74
N LEU A 331 -0.58 2.70 -14.97
CA LEU A 331 0.54 3.50 -15.47
C LEU A 331 1.73 3.48 -14.52
N MET A 332 1.51 3.60 -13.20
CA MET A 332 2.59 3.49 -12.21
C MET A 332 3.19 2.08 -12.20
N ALA A 333 2.36 1.05 -12.24
CA ALA A 333 2.79 -0.35 -12.29
C ALA A 333 3.68 -0.62 -13.50
N LEU A 334 3.32 -0.14 -14.69
CA LEU A 334 4.12 -0.30 -15.91
C LEU A 334 5.45 0.46 -15.84
N ARG A 335 5.45 1.67 -15.26
CA ARG A 335 6.70 2.43 -15.03
C ARG A 335 7.64 1.68 -14.10
N VAL A 336 7.14 1.11 -13.01
CA VAL A 336 7.95 0.29 -12.09
C VAL A 336 8.41 -1.01 -12.76
N ALA A 337 7.52 -1.65 -13.53
CA ALA A 337 7.80 -2.88 -14.27
C ALA A 337 8.93 -2.71 -15.30
N TYR A 338 9.02 -1.54 -15.95
CA TYR A 338 10.13 -1.21 -16.85
C TYR A 338 11.50 -1.37 -16.15
N PHE A 339 11.64 -0.86 -14.92
CA PHE A 339 12.87 -1.06 -14.15
C PHE A 339 13.04 -2.50 -13.68
N LYS A 340 11.96 -3.22 -13.38
CA LYS A 340 12.05 -4.64 -13.01
C LYS A 340 12.64 -5.49 -14.15
N VAL A 341 12.26 -5.20 -15.39
CA VAL A 341 12.75 -5.92 -16.58
C VAL A 341 14.17 -5.47 -16.94
N TYR A 342 14.39 -4.17 -17.14
CA TYR A 342 15.63 -3.67 -17.74
C TYR A 342 16.72 -3.27 -16.74
N PHE A 343 16.35 -2.94 -15.49
CA PHE A 343 17.28 -2.46 -14.46
C PHE A 343 17.03 -3.14 -13.12
N PRO A 344 17.21 -4.47 -13.02
CA PRO A 344 16.65 -5.26 -11.93
C PRO A 344 17.20 -4.87 -10.56
N ILE A 345 18.51 -4.60 -10.48
CA ILE A 345 19.15 -4.19 -9.23
C ILE A 345 18.61 -2.86 -8.71
N LEU A 346 18.25 -1.92 -9.61
CA LEU A 346 17.61 -0.66 -9.24
C LEU A 346 16.20 -0.91 -8.70
N TYR A 347 15.44 -1.78 -9.38
CA TYR A 347 14.11 -2.19 -8.95
C TYR A 347 14.13 -2.81 -7.53
N TYR A 348 14.99 -3.79 -7.30
CA TYR A 348 15.11 -4.43 -5.99
C TYR A 348 15.57 -3.45 -4.92
N CYS A 349 16.56 -2.60 -5.24
CA CYS A 349 17.01 -1.55 -4.33
C CYS A 349 15.85 -0.64 -3.91
N ALA A 350 15.06 -0.14 -4.86
CA ALA A 350 13.91 0.71 -4.57
C ALA A 350 12.80 -0.02 -3.79
N TYR A 351 12.49 -1.28 -4.16
CA TYR A 351 11.49 -2.08 -3.47
C TYR A 351 11.85 -2.30 -2.00
N PHE A 352 13.05 -2.82 -1.73
CA PHE A 352 13.47 -3.12 -0.36
C PHE A 352 13.71 -1.87 0.49
N SER A 353 14.06 -0.74 -0.14
CA SER A 353 14.25 0.53 0.56
C SER A 353 12.94 1.20 0.96
N VAL A 354 11.92 1.13 0.11
CA VAL A 354 10.69 1.91 0.27
C VAL A 354 9.53 1.07 0.81
N ARG A 355 9.28 -0.12 0.24
CA ARG A 355 8.06 -0.91 0.51
C ARG A 355 8.23 -1.99 1.57
N ALA A 356 9.45 -2.49 1.75
CA ALA A 356 9.72 -3.58 2.67
C ALA A 356 10.03 -3.08 4.08
N ASP A 357 9.37 -3.67 5.07
CA ASP A 357 9.56 -3.37 6.50
C ASP A 357 9.98 -4.59 7.33
N ASP A 358 9.63 -5.80 6.88
CA ASP A 358 9.93 -7.04 7.59
C ASP A 358 11.05 -7.81 6.88
N PHE A 359 12.18 -7.97 7.56
CA PHE A 359 13.38 -8.61 7.01
C PHE A 359 13.85 -9.80 7.84
N ASP A 360 14.44 -10.78 7.15
CA ASP A 360 15.28 -11.82 7.74
C ASP A 360 16.66 -11.75 7.08
N LEU A 361 17.48 -10.81 7.56
CA LEU A 361 18.79 -10.51 6.96
C LEU A 361 19.71 -11.74 6.93
N ILE A 362 19.61 -12.61 7.94
CA ILE A 362 20.44 -13.80 8.01
C ILE A 362 20.06 -14.75 6.87
N ALA A 363 18.77 -15.02 6.67
CA ALA A 363 18.31 -15.85 5.56
C ALA A 363 18.67 -15.22 4.20
N MET A 364 18.43 -13.91 4.05
CA MET A 364 18.72 -13.16 2.82
C MET A 364 20.20 -13.26 2.43
N CYS A 365 21.12 -13.04 3.38
CA CYS A 365 22.57 -13.06 3.12
C CYS A 365 23.14 -14.48 2.93
N LYS A 366 22.49 -15.50 3.49
CA LYS A 366 22.86 -16.91 3.25
C LYS A 366 22.45 -17.41 1.85
N GLY A 367 21.62 -16.65 1.14
CA GLY A 367 21.25 -16.91 -0.25
C GLY A 367 20.04 -17.84 -0.43
N LYS A 368 19.88 -18.33 -1.67
CA LYS A 368 18.63 -18.95 -2.18
C LYS A 368 18.04 -20.00 -1.25
N ASN A 369 18.85 -20.96 -0.82
CA ASN A 369 18.36 -22.10 -0.03
C ASN A 369 17.80 -21.67 1.33
N ALA A 370 18.48 -20.74 2.02
CA ALA A 370 18.03 -20.25 3.31
C ALA A 370 16.74 -19.42 3.18
N VAL A 371 16.62 -18.59 2.13
CA VAL A 371 15.38 -17.87 1.85
C VAL A 371 14.23 -18.83 1.57
N LYS A 372 14.43 -19.85 0.73
CA LYS A 372 13.39 -20.86 0.43
C LYS A 372 12.97 -21.67 1.65
N GLU A 373 13.92 -22.04 2.51
CA GLU A 373 13.63 -22.71 3.79
C GLU A 373 12.75 -21.83 4.68
N ARG A 374 13.12 -20.54 4.83
CA ARG A 374 12.34 -19.59 5.62
C ARG A 374 10.94 -19.35 5.06
N MET A 375 10.81 -19.23 3.73
CA MET A 375 9.50 -19.14 3.06
C MET A 375 8.65 -20.38 3.33
N LYS A 376 9.26 -21.57 3.28
CA LYS A 376 8.57 -22.83 3.55
C LYS A 376 8.07 -22.89 5.00
N GLU A 377 8.89 -22.53 5.98
CA GLU A 377 8.48 -22.50 7.39
C GLU A 377 7.24 -21.63 7.62
N ILE A 378 7.17 -20.46 6.98
CA ILE A 378 6.02 -19.56 7.12
C ILE A 378 4.80 -20.13 6.39
N THR A 379 5.01 -20.68 5.19
CA THR A 379 3.95 -21.26 4.37
C THR A 379 3.30 -22.48 5.05
N ASP A 380 4.11 -23.33 5.69
CA ASP A 380 3.65 -24.53 6.40
C ASP A 380 2.75 -24.19 7.60
N LYS A 381 2.83 -22.96 8.15
CA LYS A 381 1.94 -22.48 9.21
C LYS A 381 0.53 -22.12 8.70
N GLY A 382 0.34 -21.93 7.39
CA GLY A 382 -0.96 -21.61 6.81
C GLY A 382 -1.69 -20.44 7.50
N THR A 383 -2.85 -20.72 8.09
CA THR A 383 -3.67 -19.71 8.79
C THR A 383 -3.08 -19.24 10.11
N ASP A 384 -2.19 -20.03 10.72
CA ASP A 384 -1.56 -19.74 12.02
C ASP A 384 -0.37 -18.77 11.89
N ALA A 385 0.07 -18.47 10.66
CA ALA A 385 1.09 -17.45 10.42
C ALA A 385 0.59 -16.07 10.89
N THR A 386 1.42 -15.39 11.68
CA THR A 386 1.14 -14.04 12.18
C THR A 386 1.13 -13.03 11.04
N ALA A 387 0.53 -11.84 11.26
CA ALA A 387 0.54 -10.76 10.27
C ALA A 387 1.98 -10.38 9.85
N LYS A 388 2.89 -10.29 10.83
CA LYS A 388 4.31 -10.02 10.60
C LYS A 388 4.98 -11.09 9.72
N GLU A 389 4.67 -12.36 9.95
CA GLU A 389 5.20 -13.46 9.13
C GLU A 389 4.65 -13.44 7.70
N LYS A 390 3.38 -13.09 7.51
CA LYS A 390 2.78 -12.94 6.17
C LYS A 390 3.41 -11.77 5.39
N ASN A 391 3.69 -10.67 6.07
CA ASN A 391 4.43 -9.54 5.49
C ASN A 391 5.86 -9.95 5.12
N LEU A 392 6.58 -10.60 6.04
CA LEU A 392 7.91 -11.14 5.78
C LEU A 392 7.91 -12.11 4.59
N LEU A 393 6.92 -13.00 4.47
CA LEU A 393 6.81 -13.92 3.34
C LEU A 393 6.74 -13.16 2.01
N THR A 394 5.97 -12.07 1.95
CA THR A 394 5.87 -11.23 0.74
C THR A 394 7.23 -10.62 0.36
N VAL A 395 8.00 -10.17 1.34
CA VAL A 395 9.37 -9.65 1.11
C VAL A 395 10.30 -10.79 0.66
N LEU A 396 10.22 -11.96 1.28
CA LEU A 396 11.05 -13.13 0.95
C LEU A 396 10.76 -13.70 -0.44
N GLU A 397 9.52 -13.61 -0.94
CA GLU A 397 9.20 -13.95 -2.34
C GLU A 397 10.06 -13.13 -3.31
N LEU A 398 10.20 -11.82 -3.07
CA LEU A 398 11.06 -10.95 -3.87
C LEU A 398 12.55 -11.18 -3.62
N CYS A 399 12.95 -11.49 -2.38
CA CYS A 399 14.33 -11.88 -2.10
C CYS A 399 14.72 -13.12 -2.91
N ASN A 400 13.84 -14.12 -2.97
CA ASN A 400 14.05 -15.32 -3.75
C ASN A 400 14.13 -15.02 -5.25
N GLU A 401 13.22 -14.19 -5.78
CA GLU A 401 13.27 -13.75 -7.19
C GLU A 401 14.60 -13.04 -7.52
N MET A 402 15.01 -12.07 -6.70
CA MET A 402 16.27 -11.34 -6.87
C MET A 402 17.47 -12.28 -6.90
N LEU A 403 17.55 -13.21 -5.94
CA LEU A 403 18.61 -14.19 -5.86
C LEU A 403 18.60 -15.12 -7.08
N GLU A 404 17.43 -15.59 -7.52
CA GLU A 404 17.28 -16.46 -8.69
C GLU A 404 17.73 -15.79 -9.99
N ARG A 405 17.59 -14.46 -10.07
CA ARG A 405 18.11 -13.64 -11.18
C ARG A 405 19.62 -13.34 -11.09
N GLY A 406 20.32 -13.87 -10.09
CA GLY A 406 21.79 -13.81 -9.99
C GLY A 406 22.36 -12.63 -9.20
N TYR A 407 21.52 -11.92 -8.44
CA TYR A 407 21.96 -10.87 -7.52
C TYR A 407 22.16 -11.43 -6.11
N GLU A 408 22.78 -10.64 -5.23
CA GLU A 408 23.13 -11.06 -3.87
C GLU A 408 22.69 -10.04 -2.81
N PHE A 409 22.55 -10.50 -1.56
CA PHE A 409 22.39 -9.63 -0.41
C PHE A 409 23.68 -9.54 0.39
N GLY A 410 24.02 -8.33 0.80
CA GLY A 410 25.04 -8.04 1.79
C GLY A 410 24.44 -7.84 3.16
N MET A 411 25.14 -8.37 4.16
CA MET A 411 24.91 -7.95 5.53
C MET A 411 25.25 -6.46 5.66
N ILE A 412 24.81 -5.86 6.76
CA ILE A 412 25.20 -4.49 7.06
C ILE A 412 26.73 -4.34 7.08
N ASP A 413 27.21 -3.21 6.59
CA ASP A 413 28.60 -2.80 6.58
C ASP A 413 28.69 -1.45 7.30
N LEU A 414 29.58 -1.38 8.30
CA LEU A 414 29.68 -0.23 9.19
C LEU A 414 29.93 1.09 8.45
N TYR A 415 30.61 1.04 7.30
CA TYR A 415 31.04 2.20 6.55
C TYR A 415 30.33 2.39 5.21
N LYS A 416 29.62 1.36 4.71
CA LYS A 416 28.86 1.45 3.45
C LYS A 416 27.35 1.47 3.62
N SER A 417 26.81 0.81 4.65
CA SER A 417 25.36 0.77 4.85
C SER A 417 24.79 2.16 5.08
N ASP A 418 23.63 2.43 4.51
CA ASP A 418 22.83 3.59 4.85
C ASP A 418 21.98 3.34 6.11
N ALA A 419 21.42 4.40 6.69
CA ALA A 419 20.51 4.28 7.82
C ALA A 419 19.20 3.58 7.43
N VAL A 420 18.66 3.89 6.25
CA VAL A 420 17.29 3.53 5.84
C VAL A 420 17.27 2.73 4.54
N ASN A 421 18.06 3.10 3.55
CA ASN A 421 17.94 2.56 2.20
C ASN A 421 18.96 1.45 1.92
N PHE A 422 18.59 0.47 1.11
CA PHE A 422 19.56 -0.48 0.57
C PHE A 422 20.53 0.25 -0.37
N VAL A 423 21.79 -0.17 -0.35
CA VAL A 423 22.85 0.42 -1.18
C VAL A 423 23.31 -0.61 -2.20
N ILE A 424 23.46 -0.17 -3.45
CA ILE A 424 23.92 -1.03 -4.55
C ILE A 424 25.45 -1.06 -4.55
N GLU A 425 26.02 -2.25 -4.49
CA GLU A 425 27.44 -2.53 -4.72
C GLU A 425 27.55 -3.64 -5.77
N ASP A 426 27.87 -3.27 -7.01
CA ASP A 426 27.90 -4.18 -8.16
C ASP A 426 26.58 -4.98 -8.33
N ASN A 427 26.61 -6.30 -8.13
CA ASN A 427 25.45 -7.20 -8.20
C ASN A 427 24.81 -7.47 -6.82
N LYS A 428 25.18 -6.69 -5.80
CA LYS A 428 24.82 -6.93 -4.40
C LYS A 428 24.07 -5.75 -3.80
N LEU A 429 23.06 -6.02 -2.98
CA LEU A 429 22.40 -5.01 -2.14
C LEU A 429 22.90 -5.10 -0.71
N ILE A 430 23.62 -4.09 -0.25
CA ILE A 430 24.06 -3.96 1.14
C ILE A 430 22.85 -3.50 1.97
N ALA A 431 22.53 -4.25 3.03
CA ALA A 431 21.42 -3.94 3.91
C ALA A 431 21.63 -2.62 4.67
N PRO A 432 20.57 -1.83 4.91
CA PRO A 432 20.62 -0.68 5.80
C PRO A 432 20.58 -1.10 7.26
N PHE A 433 21.00 -0.19 8.17
CA PHE A 433 20.91 -0.45 9.61
C PHE A 433 19.47 -0.67 10.08
N ARG A 434 18.46 -0.01 9.49
CA ARG A 434 17.04 -0.22 9.88
C ARG A 434 16.53 -1.65 9.68
N ALA A 435 17.18 -2.42 8.80
CA ALA A 435 16.78 -3.81 8.54
C ALA A 435 17.27 -4.78 9.63
N VAL A 436 18.14 -4.31 10.53
CA VAL A 436 18.61 -5.10 11.68
C VAL A 436 17.48 -5.24 12.70
N PRO A 437 17.16 -6.47 13.15
CA PRO A 437 16.12 -6.69 14.14
C PRO A 437 16.33 -5.85 15.40
N SER A 438 15.28 -5.15 15.84
CA SER A 438 15.28 -4.28 17.03
C SER A 438 16.17 -3.03 16.92
N LEU A 439 16.71 -2.70 15.74
CA LEU A 439 17.45 -1.46 15.50
C LEU A 439 16.52 -0.41 14.87
N GLY A 440 16.04 0.53 15.69
CA GLY A 440 15.16 1.59 15.21
C GLY A 440 15.87 2.64 14.36
N THR A 441 15.13 3.31 13.47
CA THR A 441 15.65 4.33 12.52
C THR A 441 16.48 5.43 13.18
N ASN A 442 16.16 5.82 14.43
CA ASN A 442 16.95 6.82 15.15
C ASN A 442 18.37 6.33 15.47
N VAL A 443 18.53 5.08 15.91
CA VAL A 443 19.85 4.48 16.16
C VAL A 443 20.59 4.30 14.84
N ALA A 444 19.89 3.88 13.77
CA ALA A 444 20.47 3.78 12.42
C ALA A 444 21.09 5.12 11.96
N LYS A 445 20.34 6.22 12.10
CA LYS A 445 20.82 7.58 11.80
C LYS A 445 21.99 8.00 12.70
N GLN A 446 21.97 7.63 13.98
CA GLN A 446 23.07 7.91 14.90
C GLN A 446 24.36 7.17 14.53
N ILE A 447 24.30 5.93 14.06
CA ILE A 447 25.46 5.18 13.57
C ILE A 447 26.09 5.90 12.37
N VAL A 448 25.26 6.25 11.38
CA VAL A 448 25.73 6.96 10.17
C VAL A 448 26.33 8.32 10.52
N LYS A 449 25.69 9.09 11.42
CA LYS A 449 26.24 10.36 11.89
C LYS A 449 27.55 10.17 12.64
N ALA A 450 27.62 9.21 13.57
CA ALA A 450 28.80 9.00 14.37
C ALA A 450 30.02 8.61 13.53
N ARG A 451 29.87 7.83 12.45
CA ARG A 451 31.02 7.47 11.58
C ARG A 451 31.54 8.65 10.74
N GLU A 452 30.75 9.71 10.54
CA GLU A 452 31.21 10.94 9.88
C GLU A 452 32.26 11.68 10.73
N ASP A 453 32.18 11.55 12.06
CA ASP A 453 33.16 12.11 13.00
C ASP A 453 34.48 11.30 13.05
N GLY A 454 34.58 10.22 12.28
CA GLY A 454 35.76 9.36 12.18
C GLY A 454 35.44 7.87 12.34
N PRO A 455 36.36 6.97 11.98
CA PRO A 455 36.15 5.53 12.10
C PRO A 455 35.90 5.11 13.55
N PHE A 456 35.18 4.02 13.74
CA PHE A 456 35.03 3.40 15.05
C PHE A 456 36.31 2.66 15.42
N LEU A 457 36.78 2.86 16.65
CA LEU A 457 38.05 2.31 17.11
C LEU A 457 37.89 0.93 17.76
N SER A 458 36.72 0.67 18.35
CA SER A 458 36.37 -0.58 19.04
C SER A 458 34.85 -0.78 19.06
N LYS A 459 34.40 -1.96 19.47
CA LYS A 459 32.97 -2.25 19.69
C LYS A 459 32.39 -1.37 20.80
N GLU A 460 33.18 -1.09 21.83
CA GLU A 460 32.82 -0.14 22.89
C GLU A 460 32.65 1.29 22.36
N ASP A 461 33.55 1.74 21.47
CA ASP A 461 33.46 3.06 20.85
C ASP A 461 32.17 3.21 20.03
N LEU A 462 31.82 2.20 19.23
CA LEU A 462 30.55 2.14 18.50
C LEU A 462 29.34 2.21 19.45
N ALA A 463 29.34 1.40 20.51
CA ALA A 463 28.26 1.39 21.50
C ALA A 463 28.07 2.77 22.15
N ASN A 464 29.17 3.43 22.51
CA ASN A 464 29.14 4.71 23.22
C ASN A 464 28.76 5.90 22.33
N ARG A 465 29.36 6.00 21.13
CA ARG A 465 29.13 7.11 20.19
C ARG A 465 27.77 7.02 19.50
N ALA A 466 27.39 5.83 19.05
CA ALA A 466 26.16 5.64 18.29
C ALA A 466 24.98 5.09 19.13
N LYS A 467 25.16 4.96 20.45
CA LYS A 467 24.14 4.46 21.41
C LYS A 467 23.59 3.08 21.03
N VAL A 468 24.47 2.22 20.51
CA VAL A 468 24.12 0.84 20.13
C VAL A 468 24.07 -0.03 21.38
N SER A 469 22.99 -0.78 21.56
CA SER A 469 22.82 -1.66 22.71
C SER A 469 23.73 -2.89 22.61
N LYS A 470 24.02 -3.53 23.75
CA LYS A 470 24.82 -4.76 23.78
C LYS A 470 24.24 -5.84 22.87
N THR A 471 22.92 -6.05 22.90
CA THR A 471 22.24 -7.03 22.04
C THR A 471 22.48 -6.79 20.55
N LEU A 472 22.57 -5.52 20.13
CA LEU A 472 22.87 -5.17 18.74
C LEU A 472 24.35 -5.36 18.40
N ILE A 473 25.27 -5.05 19.33
CA ILE A 473 26.70 -5.35 19.17
C ILE A 473 26.94 -6.86 19.04
N ASP A 474 26.28 -7.66 19.88
CA ASP A 474 26.35 -9.12 19.83
C ASP A 474 25.82 -9.63 18.48
N TYR A 475 24.65 -9.14 18.03
CA TYR A 475 24.09 -9.48 16.71
C TYR A 475 25.05 -9.14 15.56
N MET A 476 25.64 -7.94 15.56
CA MET A 476 26.58 -7.53 14.53
C MET A 476 27.87 -8.37 14.56
N SER A 477 28.35 -8.73 15.74
CA SER A 477 29.53 -9.58 15.92
C SER A 477 29.30 -11.01 15.43
N ASP A 478 28.17 -11.62 15.83
CA ASP A 478 27.79 -12.99 15.45
C ASP A 478 27.62 -13.15 13.93
N ASN A 479 27.28 -12.06 13.25
CA ASN A 479 27.12 -12.01 11.79
C ASN A 479 28.35 -11.43 11.07
N GLY A 480 29.48 -11.30 11.75
CA GLY A 480 30.77 -10.94 11.17
C GLY A 480 30.95 -9.49 10.75
N VAL A 481 30.04 -8.59 11.15
CA VAL A 481 30.07 -7.15 10.80
C VAL A 481 31.17 -6.41 11.55
N LEU A 482 31.49 -6.84 12.78
CA LEU A 482 32.45 -6.17 13.67
C LEU A 482 33.75 -6.95 13.84
N ASN A 483 34.07 -7.88 12.93
CA ASN A 483 35.24 -8.76 13.04
C ASN A 483 36.57 -7.98 13.04
N ASP A 484 36.61 -6.83 12.38
CA ASP A 484 37.80 -5.99 12.28
C ASP A 484 37.96 -5.01 13.45
N LEU A 485 37.01 -5.00 14.41
CA LEU A 485 37.06 -4.12 15.58
C LEU A 485 37.44 -4.88 16.85
N PRO A 486 38.42 -4.39 17.65
CA PRO A 486 38.68 -4.92 18.98
C PRO A 486 37.48 -4.63 19.92
N ASP A 487 37.36 -5.39 21.01
CA ASP A 487 36.27 -5.19 21.97
C ASP A 487 36.33 -3.81 22.65
N GLU A 488 37.53 -3.39 23.07
CA GLU A 488 37.81 -2.14 23.78
C GLU A 488 39.05 -1.43 23.22
N ASN A 489 39.16 -0.13 23.47
CA ASN A 489 40.38 0.63 23.15
C ASN A 489 41.43 0.40 24.24
N GLN A 490 42.63 -0.07 23.88
CA GLN A 490 43.71 -0.24 24.86
C GLN A 490 44.36 1.09 25.28
N LEU A 491 44.11 2.18 24.55
CA LEU A 491 44.68 3.51 24.81
C LEU A 491 43.62 4.59 24.51
N SER A 492 43.40 5.48 25.46
CA SER A 492 42.58 6.69 25.33
C SER A 492 43.48 7.92 25.43
N LEU A 493 43.47 8.79 24.42
CA LEU A 493 44.35 9.95 24.33
C LEU A 493 44.08 11.01 25.40
N PHE A 494 42.86 11.07 25.95
CA PHE A 494 42.50 12.01 27.02
C PHE A 494 42.80 11.46 28.43
N ASP A 495 42.94 10.14 28.59
CA ASP A 495 43.37 9.55 29.87
C ASP A 495 44.90 9.62 30.07
N MET A 496 45.62 10.00 29.01
CA MET A 496 47.07 10.23 29.00
C MET A 496 47.48 11.71 29.11
N LEU A 497 46.50 12.63 29.19
CA LEU A 497 46.67 14.07 29.41
C LEU A 497 46.17 14.44 30.80
#